data_AF-M0ENN9-F1
#
_entry.id   AF-M0ENN9-F1
#
_cell.length_a   1.000
_cell.length_b   1.000
_cell.length_c   1.000
_cell.angle_alpha   90.00
_cell.angle_beta   90.00
_cell.angle_gamma   90.00
#
_symmetry.space_group_name_H-M   'P 1'
#
loop_
_entity.id
_entity.type
_entity.pdbx_description
1 polymer ?
#
loop_
_entity_poly.entity_id
_entity_poly.type
_entity_poly.pdbx_seq_one_letter_code
_entity_poly.pdbx_strand_id
1 'polypeptide(L)'
;MNRFPGAIDATPDPTLVVDGDGVVHAGTPSVEAVFGLDPAELAGRSIDEVFEDPTELDWGSAPSMASSEDGEKGDGDDSGESGNDEGDEDIARTDGPGDAGVSGTRHDVTALIETTRAGEARSLADGFELAVRRGDGVLVPVRVSVGPFELDGEPYAVVTAIDVSDERTRRLALQRRTETLESLHEATRELLKTTDKRAAAGAAVSYVEDVLGHPIAAIWLHDEDADALEPVVWTDSAEAVVGDHPTFAADEPSITWDVFESGEPTYVADVGDDPDRYSDDATIRSELVVPLGRYGVLNIGATAADAFDDSDLAIARIWAATVTMVLVRIERERQLKRREAEVSRERDRLEEFASLVSHDLRSPLNVAAGNLEIVTDRLAGESIDAAELGAVKRSLDRMDALIEDLLALARQGAGIDETEPVTLADLAAECWSTVDTESATLSVETEAVVAADRSRLRQALENLFGNAVEHAGPDVTVEIGALDDGDGFYLADDGPGIDPERREEVFEAGMTTDPEGTGFGLKIVGEVAEAHGWTVELVAGERGGARFEFRGVDFDSADGSGE
;
A
#
# COMPACT_ATOMS: atom_id res chain seq x y z
N MET A 1 50.95 -56.96 7.97
CA MET A 1 51.18 -56.45 6.60
C MET A 1 51.56 -57.52 5.56
N ASN A 2 52.58 -58.38 5.75
CA ASN A 2 53.02 -59.37 4.73
C ASN A 2 51.97 -60.41 4.26
N ARG A 3 50.77 -60.45 4.85
CA ARG A 3 49.72 -61.44 4.58
C ARG A 3 48.61 -60.90 3.66
N PHE A 4 48.50 -59.58 3.48
CA PHE A 4 47.45 -58.95 2.66
C PHE A 4 48.06 -58.36 1.38
N PRO A 5 47.31 -58.32 0.26
CA PRO A 5 47.86 -57.87 -1.01
C PRO A 5 48.26 -56.40 -0.93
N GLY A 6 49.49 -56.05 -1.37
CA GLY A 6 49.93 -54.65 -1.52
C GLY A 6 49.10 -53.82 -2.52
N ALA A 7 48.05 -54.39 -3.10
CA ALA A 7 47.02 -53.70 -3.88
C ALA A 7 46.11 -52.82 -3.01
N ILE A 8 45.98 -53.11 -1.71
CA ILE A 8 45.23 -52.26 -0.76
C ILE A 8 46.04 -51.01 -0.44
N ASP A 9 47.36 -51.09 -0.31
CA ASP A 9 48.22 -49.90 -0.14
C ASP A 9 48.18 -48.92 -1.34
N ALA A 10 47.61 -49.36 -2.48
CA ALA A 10 47.44 -48.53 -3.68
C ALA A 10 46.04 -47.89 -3.80
N THR A 11 45.09 -48.21 -2.91
CA THR A 11 43.78 -47.54 -2.92
C THR A 11 43.89 -46.16 -2.25
N PRO A 12 43.40 -45.10 -2.92
CA PRO A 12 43.48 -43.74 -2.39
C PRO A 12 42.55 -43.53 -1.18
N ASP A 13 41.50 -44.35 -1.07
CA ASP A 13 40.48 -44.20 -0.05
C ASP A 13 40.93 -44.77 1.32
N PRO A 14 40.46 -44.19 2.43
CA PRO A 14 40.66 -44.69 3.79
C PRO A 14 39.92 -46.02 3.98
N THR A 15 40.70 -47.11 4.00
CA THR A 15 40.17 -48.47 3.94
C THR A 15 40.81 -49.36 5.00
N LEU A 16 39.98 -50.14 5.71
CA LEU A 16 40.34 -51.15 6.68
C LEU A 16 40.06 -52.55 6.13
N VAL A 17 40.92 -53.51 6.44
CA VAL A 17 40.69 -54.94 6.20
C VAL A 17 40.24 -55.57 7.50
N VAL A 18 39.05 -56.14 7.50
CA VAL A 18 38.42 -56.75 8.66
C VAL A 18 38.17 -58.23 8.38
N ASP A 19 38.36 -59.10 9.37
CA ASP A 19 38.01 -60.52 9.24
C ASP A 19 36.51 -60.78 9.47
N GLY A 20 36.08 -62.03 9.26
CA GLY A 20 34.71 -62.46 9.51
C GLY A 20 34.23 -62.31 10.96
N ASP A 21 35.11 -62.09 11.94
CA ASP A 21 34.70 -61.85 13.34
C ASP A 21 34.51 -60.36 13.66
N GLY A 22 34.96 -59.48 12.77
CA GLY A 22 34.86 -58.02 12.91
C GLY A 22 36.15 -57.37 13.43
N VAL A 23 37.30 -58.05 13.38
CA VAL A 23 38.59 -57.53 13.86
C VAL A 23 39.41 -56.93 12.72
N VAL A 24 39.95 -55.73 12.92
CA VAL A 24 40.79 -55.01 11.96
C VAL A 24 42.18 -55.66 11.89
N HIS A 25 42.63 -56.03 10.69
CA HIS A 25 43.95 -56.63 10.46
C HIS A 25 44.95 -55.71 9.78
N ALA A 26 44.46 -54.79 8.96
CA ALA A 26 45.28 -53.85 8.20
C ALA A 26 44.46 -52.61 7.82
N GLY A 27 45.13 -51.52 7.49
CA GLY A 27 44.51 -50.32 6.94
C GLY A 27 45.43 -49.64 5.93
N THR A 28 44.85 -48.87 5.02
CA THR A 28 45.61 -48.02 4.08
C THR A 28 46.24 -46.85 4.82
N PRO A 29 47.35 -46.26 4.32
CA PRO A 29 47.90 -45.04 4.92
C PRO A 29 46.87 -43.89 5.01
N SER A 30 45.91 -43.82 4.08
CA SER A 30 44.85 -42.81 4.07
C SER A 30 43.91 -42.86 5.27
N VAL A 31 43.86 -43.95 6.06
CA VAL A 31 43.03 -44.01 7.27
C VAL A 31 43.51 -43.04 8.34
N GLU A 32 44.80 -42.67 8.38
CA GLU A 32 45.31 -41.68 9.34
C GLU A 32 44.63 -40.31 9.18
N ALA A 33 44.20 -39.96 7.96
CA ALA A 33 43.49 -38.71 7.70
C ALA A 33 42.10 -38.66 8.38
N VAL A 34 41.41 -39.80 8.45
CA VAL A 34 40.03 -39.91 8.99
C VAL A 34 40.04 -40.31 10.47
N PHE A 35 40.87 -41.28 10.84
CA PHE A 35 40.95 -41.85 12.19
C PHE A 35 42.00 -41.17 13.07
N GLY A 36 42.95 -40.42 12.49
CA GLY A 36 44.03 -39.76 13.26
C GLY A 36 44.92 -40.73 14.04
N LEU A 37 44.94 -42.00 13.64
CA LEU A 37 45.72 -43.08 14.23
C LEU A 37 46.47 -43.79 13.10
N ASP A 38 47.68 -44.26 13.39
CA ASP A 38 48.43 -45.07 12.44
C ASP A 38 47.66 -46.39 12.17
N PRO A 39 47.65 -46.93 10.94
CA PRO A 39 47.01 -48.21 10.63
C PRO A 39 47.39 -49.35 11.58
N ALA A 40 48.61 -49.34 12.12
CA ALA A 40 49.08 -50.34 13.08
C ALA A 40 48.42 -50.19 14.47
N GLU A 41 47.96 -49.00 14.85
CA GLU A 41 47.23 -48.75 16.11
C GLU A 41 45.76 -49.17 16.05
N LEU A 42 45.21 -49.22 14.83
CA LEU A 42 43.86 -49.74 14.54
C LEU A 42 43.86 -51.28 14.41
N ALA A 43 44.98 -51.88 14.03
CA ALA A 43 45.11 -53.33 13.91
C ALA A 43 44.91 -54.03 15.26
N GLY A 44 44.02 -55.03 15.29
CA GLY A 44 43.65 -55.80 16.47
C GLY A 44 42.43 -55.26 17.22
N ARG A 45 41.91 -54.09 16.86
CA ARG A 45 40.64 -53.55 17.39
C ARG A 45 39.45 -54.14 16.65
N SER A 46 38.30 -54.22 17.31
CA SER A 46 37.05 -54.63 16.66
C SER A 46 36.32 -53.43 16.03
N ILE A 47 35.42 -53.70 15.07
CA ILE A 47 34.62 -52.65 14.40
C ILE A 47 33.87 -51.77 15.41
N ASP A 48 33.34 -52.34 16.49
CA ASP A 48 32.62 -51.62 17.56
C ASP A 48 33.52 -50.76 18.46
N GLU A 49 34.84 -50.97 18.45
CA GLU A 49 35.81 -50.10 19.12
C GLU A 49 36.29 -48.95 18.22
N VAL A 50 36.00 -49.03 16.92
CA VAL A 50 36.54 -48.14 15.88
C VAL A 50 35.47 -47.22 15.30
N PHE A 51 34.22 -47.70 15.22
CA PHE A 51 33.07 -46.93 14.75
C PHE A 51 32.05 -46.74 15.87
N GLU A 52 31.44 -45.55 15.91
CA GLU A 52 30.43 -45.16 16.89
C GLU A 52 29.11 -44.80 16.16
N ASP A 53 27.97 -45.08 16.79
CA ASP A 53 26.65 -44.75 16.24
C ASP A 53 26.35 -43.24 16.36
N PRO A 54 26.01 -42.52 15.27
CA PRO A 54 25.88 -41.07 15.28
C PRO A 54 24.79 -40.54 16.21
N THR A 55 23.76 -41.35 16.47
CA THR A 55 22.55 -41.01 17.25
C THR A 55 22.79 -41.04 18.76
N GLU A 56 23.88 -41.65 19.21
CA GLU A 56 24.25 -41.77 20.63
C GLU A 56 25.34 -40.76 21.04
N LEU A 57 25.77 -39.90 20.10
CA LEU A 57 26.89 -38.98 20.28
C LEU A 57 26.44 -37.53 20.44
N ASP A 58 27.04 -36.86 21.41
CA ASP A 58 27.05 -35.40 21.49
C ASP A 58 28.11 -34.88 20.51
N TRP A 59 27.65 -34.31 19.39
CA TRP A 59 28.50 -33.76 18.34
C TRP A 59 29.15 -32.43 18.74
N GLY A 60 28.89 -31.93 19.96
CA GLY A 60 29.14 -30.55 20.35
C GLY A 60 28.17 -29.66 19.59
N SER A 61 27.29 -28.96 20.29
CA SER A 61 26.46 -27.94 19.66
C SER A 61 27.38 -27.00 18.88
N ALA A 62 27.14 -26.85 17.57
CA ALA A 62 27.58 -25.64 16.88
C ALA A 62 27.10 -24.47 17.75
N PRO A 63 27.93 -23.44 18.02
CA PRO A 63 27.51 -22.34 18.85
C PRO A 63 26.23 -21.80 18.25
N SER A 64 25.14 -21.97 19.00
CA SER A 64 23.93 -21.22 18.78
C SER A 64 24.36 -19.76 18.86
N MET A 65 24.25 -19.02 17.75
CA MET A 65 24.18 -17.56 17.84
C MET A 65 22.82 -17.20 18.43
N ALA A 66 22.61 -17.60 19.68
CA ALA A 66 21.58 -17.08 20.55
C ALA A 66 22.30 -16.81 21.88
N SER A 67 22.53 -15.53 22.11
CA SER A 67 22.70 -14.89 23.43
C SER A 67 23.44 -15.70 24.49
N SER A 68 24.74 -15.41 24.62
CA SER A 68 25.51 -15.59 25.83
C SER A 68 24.92 -14.76 26.98
N GLU A 69 24.27 -15.39 27.94
CA GLU A 69 24.03 -14.84 29.27
C GLU A 69 24.89 -15.61 30.29
N ASP A 70 25.86 -14.92 30.86
CA ASP A 70 26.67 -15.39 31.99
C ASP A 70 26.65 -14.31 33.08
N GLY A 71 26.17 -14.68 34.28
CA GLY A 71 26.18 -13.91 35.54
C GLY A 71 24.84 -13.20 35.84
N GLU A 72 24.14 -13.42 36.95
CA GLU A 72 24.61 -13.58 38.33
C GLU A 72 23.58 -14.32 39.20
N LYS A 73 24.08 -15.13 40.14
CA LYS A 73 23.30 -15.75 41.21
C LYS A 73 22.87 -14.70 42.24
N GLY A 74 21.58 -14.63 42.52
CA GLY A 74 21.02 -14.02 43.72
C GLY A 74 20.02 -14.97 44.39
N ASP A 75 20.36 -15.46 45.57
CA ASP A 75 19.46 -16.20 46.47
C ASP A 75 18.24 -15.35 46.87
N GLY A 76 17.05 -15.95 46.89
CA GLY A 76 15.83 -15.33 47.40
C GLY A 76 14.69 -16.35 47.52
N ASP A 77 14.27 -16.56 48.76
CA ASP A 77 13.40 -17.62 49.27
C ASP A 77 11.89 -17.34 49.09
N ASP A 78 11.14 -18.44 49.05
CA ASP A 78 9.79 -18.66 49.60
C ASP A 78 8.47 -18.32 48.83
N SER A 79 7.69 -19.40 48.68
CA SER A 79 6.23 -19.57 48.89
C SER A 79 5.16 -19.20 47.84
N GLY A 80 4.30 -20.20 47.57
CA GLY A 80 2.90 -20.11 47.13
C GLY A 80 2.71 -20.15 45.60
N GLU A 81 1.76 -20.87 44.99
CA GLU A 81 0.59 -21.60 45.48
C GLU A 81 0.11 -22.51 44.34
N SER A 82 -0.50 -23.64 44.72
CA SER A 82 -1.14 -24.64 43.87
C SER A 82 -2.40 -24.12 43.16
N GLY A 83 -2.63 -24.54 41.91
CA GLY A 83 -3.92 -24.44 41.22
C GLY A 83 -4.04 -25.49 40.12
N ASN A 84 -4.92 -26.47 40.35
CA ASN A 84 -5.37 -27.47 39.38
C ASN A 84 -5.99 -26.83 38.13
N ASP A 85 -5.84 -27.46 36.97
CA ASP A 85 -7.02 -27.76 36.14
C ASP A 85 -6.78 -28.99 35.25
N GLU A 86 -7.66 -29.99 35.42
CA GLU A 86 -7.82 -31.14 34.54
C GLU A 86 -8.96 -30.81 33.58
N GLY A 87 -8.71 -30.90 32.27
CA GLY A 87 -9.72 -30.64 31.23
C GLY A 87 -9.39 -31.38 29.95
N ASP A 88 -9.92 -32.59 29.87
CA ASP A 88 -9.89 -33.57 28.79
C ASP A 88 -10.75 -33.11 27.61
N GLU A 89 -10.22 -33.02 26.37
CA GLU A 89 -11.02 -33.18 25.15
C GLU A 89 -10.23 -33.88 24.04
N ASP A 90 -10.93 -34.84 23.44
CA ASP A 90 -10.46 -35.94 22.62
C ASP A 90 -10.90 -35.75 21.15
N ILE A 91 -10.21 -36.44 20.24
CA ILE A 91 -10.60 -36.81 18.86
C ILE A 91 -10.51 -35.75 17.73
N ALA A 92 -9.51 -35.90 16.84
CA ALA A 92 -9.70 -36.33 15.44
C ALA A 92 -8.47 -36.00 14.56
N ARG A 93 -7.50 -36.92 14.46
CA ARG A 93 -6.51 -36.92 13.37
C ARG A 93 -6.96 -37.86 12.26
N THR A 94 -7.18 -37.31 11.07
CA THR A 94 -7.49 -38.04 9.85
C THR A 94 -6.22 -38.56 9.20
N ASP A 95 -6.24 -39.85 8.85
CA ASP A 95 -5.21 -40.61 8.14
C ASP A 95 -4.90 -40.14 6.71
N GLY A 96 -3.61 -40.17 6.36
CA GLY A 96 -3.09 -40.70 5.08
C GLY A 96 -2.06 -39.82 4.33
N PRO A 97 -1.09 -40.39 3.56
CA PRO A 97 -0.69 -41.79 3.42
C PRO A 97 0.83 -42.07 3.61
N GLY A 98 1.15 -43.20 4.25
CA GLY A 98 2.17 -44.13 3.76
C GLY A 98 3.64 -43.82 4.01
N ASP A 99 4.07 -43.72 5.28
CA ASP A 99 5.46 -43.99 5.63
C ASP A 99 5.67 -45.51 5.71
N ALA A 100 6.17 -46.08 4.61
CA ALA A 100 6.50 -47.48 4.52
C ALA A 100 7.90 -47.72 5.09
N GLY A 101 7.94 -47.98 6.40
CA GLY A 101 8.89 -48.93 6.97
C GLY A 101 10.13 -48.37 7.64
N VAL A 102 9.98 -47.78 8.83
CA VAL A 102 11.05 -47.79 9.84
C VAL A 102 10.62 -48.72 10.97
N SER A 103 10.92 -50.01 10.78
CA SER A 103 10.81 -51.05 11.82
C SER A 103 12.23 -51.46 12.23
N GLY A 104 12.63 -51.07 13.44
CA GLY A 104 13.72 -51.67 14.20
C GLY A 104 14.99 -50.83 14.26
N THR A 105 15.11 -50.03 15.33
CA THR A 105 16.36 -49.41 15.78
C THR A 105 17.36 -50.53 16.09
N ARG A 106 18.21 -50.84 15.11
CA ARG A 106 19.38 -51.71 15.25
C ARG A 106 20.56 -50.81 14.90
N HIS A 107 21.39 -50.51 15.90
CA HIS A 107 22.68 -49.83 15.81
C HIS A 107 23.36 -50.08 14.46
N ASP A 108 23.65 -49.02 13.70
CA ASP A 108 24.26 -49.10 12.37
C ASP A 108 25.66 -49.75 12.46
N VAL A 109 26.35 -49.63 13.60
CA VAL A 109 27.58 -50.38 13.91
C VAL A 109 27.32 -51.89 14.02
N THR A 110 26.24 -52.30 14.69
CA THR A 110 25.86 -53.72 14.79
C THR A 110 25.50 -54.28 13.42
N ALA A 111 24.78 -53.50 12.60
CA ALA A 111 24.45 -53.88 11.24
C ALA A 111 25.70 -53.98 10.35
N LEU A 112 26.69 -53.09 10.51
CA LEU A 112 27.98 -53.18 9.84
C LEU A 112 28.72 -54.49 10.18
N ILE A 113 28.73 -54.89 11.45
CA ILE A 113 29.34 -56.15 11.90
C ILE A 113 28.60 -57.35 11.30
N GLU A 114 27.26 -57.34 11.30
CA GLU A 114 26.45 -58.42 10.71
C GLU A 114 26.66 -58.55 9.20
N THR A 115 26.70 -57.43 8.45
CA THR A 115 26.98 -57.40 7.01
C THR A 115 28.38 -57.94 6.71
N THR A 116 29.37 -57.59 7.52
CA THR A 116 30.75 -58.11 7.42
C THR A 116 30.81 -59.61 7.65
N ARG A 117 30.13 -60.10 8.71
CA ARG A 117 30.01 -61.53 9.04
C ARG A 117 29.29 -62.35 7.98
N ALA A 118 28.23 -61.78 7.40
CA ALA A 118 27.43 -62.42 6.36
C ALA A 118 28.14 -62.46 5.00
N GLY A 119 29.25 -61.72 4.83
CA GLY A 119 29.93 -61.60 3.54
C GLY A 119 29.09 -60.85 2.50
N GLU A 120 28.28 -59.89 2.95
CA GLU A 120 27.41 -59.10 2.08
C GLU A 120 28.12 -57.81 1.62
N ALA A 121 27.92 -57.45 0.36
CA ALA A 121 28.47 -56.21 -0.20
C ALA A 121 27.48 -55.05 -0.01
N ARG A 122 28.00 -53.90 0.43
CA ARG A 122 27.23 -52.66 0.57
C ARG A 122 28.01 -51.50 -0.05
N SER A 123 27.41 -50.86 -1.05
CA SER A 123 28.04 -49.75 -1.79
C SER A 123 28.16 -48.50 -0.91
N LEU A 124 28.96 -47.51 -1.34
CA LEU A 124 28.99 -46.20 -0.68
C LEU A 124 27.65 -45.45 -0.76
N ALA A 125 26.85 -45.64 -1.81
CA ALA A 125 25.56 -44.96 -1.96
C ALA A 125 24.51 -45.47 -0.96
N ASP A 126 24.60 -46.74 -0.59
CA ASP A 126 23.70 -47.40 0.35
C ASP A 126 24.40 -47.72 1.68
N GLY A 127 25.58 -47.12 1.91
CA GLY A 127 26.47 -47.40 3.03
C GLY A 127 25.92 -46.95 4.38
N PHE A 128 26.62 -47.30 5.45
CA PHE A 128 26.25 -46.91 6.81
C PHE A 128 26.71 -45.47 7.09
N GLU A 129 25.90 -44.69 7.79
CA GLU A 129 26.32 -43.40 8.33
C GLU A 129 26.78 -43.60 9.77
N LEU A 130 28.09 -43.47 10.01
CA LEU A 130 28.72 -43.74 11.30
C LEU A 130 29.57 -42.56 11.73
N ALA A 131 30.14 -42.64 12.92
CA ALA A 131 31.14 -41.71 13.41
C ALA A 131 32.44 -42.43 13.72
N VAL A 132 33.55 -41.70 13.59
CA VAL A 132 34.87 -42.12 14.02
C VAL A 132 35.39 -41.10 15.01
N ARG A 133 35.92 -41.57 16.13
CA ARG A 133 36.68 -40.71 17.05
C ARG A 133 38.13 -40.71 16.64
N ARG A 134 38.57 -39.55 16.15
CA ARG A 134 39.95 -39.33 15.75
C ARG A 134 40.89 -39.45 16.96
N GLY A 135 42.16 -39.79 16.75
CA GLY A 135 43.16 -39.94 17.83
C GLY A 135 43.35 -38.70 18.73
N ASP A 136 42.95 -37.51 18.27
CA ASP A 136 42.93 -36.25 19.03
C ASP A 136 41.61 -36.02 19.81
N GLY A 137 40.66 -36.95 19.73
CA GLY A 137 39.36 -36.92 20.39
C GLY A 137 38.22 -36.30 19.57
N VAL A 138 38.50 -35.72 18.40
CA VAL A 138 37.48 -35.09 17.54
C VAL A 138 36.61 -36.15 16.89
N LEU A 139 35.29 -35.95 16.91
CA LEU A 139 34.33 -36.80 16.21
C LEU A 139 34.26 -36.42 14.72
N VAL A 140 34.43 -37.41 13.85
CA VAL A 140 34.35 -37.27 12.39
C VAL A 140 33.18 -38.11 11.87
N PRO A 141 32.16 -37.51 11.25
CA PRO A 141 31.11 -38.28 10.58
C PRO A 141 31.67 -38.96 9.34
N VAL A 142 31.41 -40.25 9.19
CA VAL A 142 31.90 -41.07 8.07
C VAL A 142 30.77 -41.83 7.39
N ARG A 143 30.88 -42.01 6.07
CA ARG A 143 30.06 -42.95 5.31
C ARG A 143 30.85 -44.21 5.03
N VAL A 144 30.31 -45.37 5.41
CA VAL A 144 31.01 -46.64 5.43
C VAL A 144 30.43 -47.63 4.42
N SER A 145 31.29 -48.15 3.55
CA SER A 145 30.94 -49.21 2.58
C SER A 145 31.67 -50.50 2.90
N VAL A 146 31.07 -51.64 2.52
CA VAL A 146 31.60 -52.99 2.79
C VAL A 146 31.76 -53.76 1.50
N GLY A 147 32.98 -54.24 1.23
CA GLY A 147 33.32 -55.11 0.11
C GLY A 147 33.87 -56.45 0.57
N PRO A 148 33.08 -57.53 0.59
CA PRO A 148 33.54 -58.85 1.04
C PRO A 148 34.52 -59.48 0.04
N PHE A 149 35.49 -60.23 0.55
CA PHE A 149 36.42 -61.03 -0.24
C PHE A 149 36.95 -62.23 0.56
N GLU A 150 37.54 -63.20 -0.13
CA GLU A 150 38.16 -64.36 0.52
C GLU A 150 39.68 -64.34 0.33
N LEU A 151 40.41 -64.71 1.38
CA LEU A 151 41.87 -64.86 1.36
C LEU A 151 42.25 -66.16 2.08
N ASP A 152 42.99 -67.03 1.39
CA ASP A 152 43.38 -68.36 1.91
C ASP A 152 42.21 -69.24 2.41
N GLY A 153 41.00 -69.01 1.89
CA GLY A 153 39.78 -69.73 2.28
C GLY A 153 39.08 -69.20 3.54
N GLU A 154 39.53 -68.06 4.07
CA GLU A 154 38.91 -67.33 5.17
C GLU A 154 38.18 -66.08 4.65
N PRO A 155 37.00 -65.73 5.21
CA PRO A 155 36.25 -64.55 4.82
C PRO A 155 36.85 -63.27 5.43
N TYR A 156 36.99 -62.24 4.61
CA TYR A 156 37.39 -60.89 4.99
C TYR A 156 36.48 -59.86 4.33
N ALA A 157 36.51 -58.63 4.82
CA ALA A 157 35.87 -57.49 4.22
C ALA A 157 36.81 -56.30 4.11
N VAL A 158 36.65 -55.56 3.03
CA VAL A 158 37.20 -54.24 2.81
C VAL A 158 36.17 -53.23 3.30
N VAL A 159 36.48 -52.53 4.39
CA VAL A 159 35.63 -51.49 4.98
C VAL A 159 36.23 -50.13 4.64
N THR A 160 35.58 -49.39 3.77
CA THR A 160 36.02 -48.03 3.39
C THR A 160 35.19 -47.01 4.14
N ALA A 161 35.83 -46.06 4.82
CA ALA A 161 35.19 -45.06 5.67
C ALA A 161 35.54 -43.64 5.20
N ILE A 162 34.64 -43.02 4.44
CA ILE A 162 34.87 -41.68 3.85
C ILE A 162 34.38 -40.60 4.82
N ASP A 163 35.25 -39.62 5.13
CA ASP A 163 34.87 -38.42 5.87
C ASP A 163 33.84 -37.60 5.09
N VAL A 164 32.69 -37.35 5.71
CA VAL A 164 31.57 -36.56 5.14
C VAL A 164 31.35 -35.24 5.87
N SER A 165 32.31 -34.75 6.65
CA SER A 165 32.23 -33.48 7.39
C SER A 165 31.91 -32.30 6.48
N ASP A 166 32.64 -32.19 5.36
CA ASP A 166 32.46 -31.12 4.37
C ASP A 166 31.10 -31.23 3.66
N GLU A 167 30.71 -32.45 3.29
CA GLU A 167 29.41 -32.73 2.65
C GLU A 167 28.25 -32.36 3.58
N ARG A 168 28.33 -32.77 4.85
CA ARG A 168 27.32 -32.50 5.89
C ARG A 168 27.22 -31.00 6.18
N THR A 169 28.35 -30.31 6.28
CA THR A 169 28.41 -28.85 6.49
C THR A 169 27.77 -28.11 5.32
N ARG A 170 28.12 -28.47 4.08
CA ARG A 170 27.50 -27.89 2.88
C ARG A 170 26.00 -28.19 2.78
N ARG A 171 25.57 -29.40 3.14
CA ARG A 171 24.15 -29.78 3.16
C ARG A 171 23.35 -28.95 4.17
N LEU A 172 23.86 -28.80 5.38
CA LEU A 172 23.22 -27.97 6.42
C LEU A 172 23.18 -26.49 6.01
N ALA A 173 24.26 -25.96 5.42
CA ALA A 173 24.28 -24.60 4.91
C ALA A 173 23.26 -24.39 3.77
N LEU A 174 23.12 -25.37 2.87
CA LEU A 174 22.10 -25.33 1.82
C LEU A 174 20.68 -25.39 2.40
N GLN A 175 20.44 -26.26 3.37
CA GLN A 175 19.14 -26.39 4.03
C GLN A 175 18.75 -25.08 4.72
N ARG A 176 19.65 -24.49 5.53
CA ARG A 176 19.41 -23.17 6.14
C ARG A 176 19.10 -22.10 5.11
N ARG A 177 19.86 -22.06 4.01
CA ARG A 177 19.61 -21.11 2.92
C ARG A 177 18.23 -21.30 2.29
N THR A 178 17.81 -22.55 2.09
CA THR A 178 16.46 -22.86 1.57
C THR A 178 15.39 -22.39 2.54
N GLU A 179 15.52 -22.70 3.83
CA GLU A 179 14.59 -22.27 4.87
C GLU A 179 14.48 -20.73 4.92
N THR A 180 15.60 -20.00 4.93
CA THR A 180 15.59 -18.53 4.89
C THR A 180 14.90 -17.98 3.63
N LEU A 181 15.11 -18.59 2.47
CA LEU A 181 14.46 -18.18 1.22
C LEU A 181 12.95 -18.43 1.25
N GLU A 182 12.51 -19.53 1.85
CA GLU A 182 11.10 -19.86 2.02
C GLU A 182 10.42 -18.84 2.96
N SER A 183 11.03 -18.54 4.10
CA SER A 183 10.53 -17.51 5.04
C SER A 183 10.46 -16.12 4.39
N LEU A 184 11.49 -15.72 3.64
CA LEU A 184 11.47 -14.46 2.89
C LEU A 184 10.34 -14.43 1.85
N HIS A 185 10.12 -15.54 1.14
CA HIS A 185 9.07 -15.61 0.14
C HIS A 185 7.68 -15.52 0.77
N GLU A 186 7.47 -16.18 1.92
CA GLU A 186 6.22 -16.12 2.67
C GLU A 186 5.95 -14.71 3.22
N ALA A 187 6.93 -14.09 3.89
CA ALA A 187 6.81 -12.73 4.41
C ALA A 187 6.50 -11.73 3.29
N THR A 188 7.19 -11.84 2.14
CA THR A 188 6.90 -11.01 0.96
C THR A 188 5.46 -11.20 0.48
N ARG A 189 4.96 -12.44 0.50
CA ARG A 189 3.60 -12.76 0.04
C ARG A 189 2.53 -12.19 0.97
N GLU A 190 2.73 -12.23 2.28
CA GLU A 190 1.84 -11.62 3.26
C GLU A 190 1.84 -10.10 3.16
N LEU A 191 3.04 -9.51 3.03
CA LEU A 191 3.19 -8.07 2.79
C LEU A 191 2.46 -7.65 1.50
N LEU A 192 2.54 -8.46 0.43
CA LEU A 192 1.80 -8.22 -0.81
C LEU A 192 0.28 -8.45 -0.69
N LYS A 193 -0.28 -8.96 0.40
CA LYS A 193 -1.75 -9.04 0.56
C LYS A 193 -2.34 -7.85 1.29
N THR A 194 -1.51 -7.07 1.99
CA THR A 194 -2.01 -5.98 2.83
C THR A 194 -2.52 -4.79 2.00
N THR A 195 -3.57 -4.14 2.49
CA THR A 195 -4.14 -2.91 1.91
C THR A 195 -4.03 -1.72 2.86
N ASP A 196 -3.34 -1.92 3.99
CA ASP A 196 -3.17 -0.92 5.02
C ASP A 196 -1.69 -0.66 5.32
N LYS A 197 -1.32 0.62 5.43
CA LYS A 197 0.07 1.06 5.63
C LYS A 197 0.61 0.57 6.97
N ARG A 198 -0.19 0.60 8.05
CA ARG A 198 0.22 0.16 9.39
C ARG A 198 0.38 -1.35 9.44
N ALA A 199 -0.54 -2.10 8.80
CA ALA A 199 -0.37 -3.55 8.66
C ALA A 199 0.86 -3.92 7.81
N ALA A 200 1.17 -3.15 6.76
CA ALA A 200 2.41 -3.33 5.99
C ALA A 200 3.67 -3.11 6.84
N ALA A 201 3.68 -2.03 7.63
CA ALA A 201 4.75 -1.75 8.57
C ALA A 201 4.87 -2.86 9.64
N GLY A 202 3.76 -3.39 10.14
CA GLY A 202 3.67 -4.57 11.02
C GLY A 202 4.44 -5.77 10.48
N ALA A 203 4.06 -6.21 9.29
CA ALA A 203 4.70 -7.35 8.63
C ALA A 203 6.18 -7.09 8.31
N ALA A 204 6.54 -5.84 8.02
CA ALA A 204 7.92 -5.45 7.76
C ALA A 204 8.81 -5.58 9.01
N VAL A 205 8.31 -5.13 10.17
CA VAL A 205 9.02 -5.18 11.44
C VAL A 205 9.16 -6.63 11.95
N SER A 206 8.09 -7.43 11.90
CA SER A 206 8.16 -8.85 12.28
C SER A 206 9.14 -9.64 11.40
N TYR A 207 9.26 -9.33 10.11
CA TYR A 207 10.28 -9.97 9.27
C TYR A 207 11.72 -9.71 9.76
N VAL A 208 11.99 -8.48 10.23
CA VAL A 208 13.32 -8.13 10.74
C VAL A 208 13.63 -8.91 12.02
N GLU A 209 12.64 -9.06 12.91
CA GLU A 209 12.77 -9.85 14.14
C GLU A 209 12.89 -11.35 13.86
N ASP A 210 11.94 -11.93 13.14
CA ASP A 210 11.76 -13.38 13.01
C ASP A 210 12.71 -14.02 11.99
N VAL A 211 13.09 -13.27 10.93
CA VAL A 211 13.86 -13.82 9.80
C VAL A 211 15.27 -13.28 9.75
N LEU A 212 15.48 -11.99 10.01
CA LEU A 212 16.82 -11.41 10.06
C LEU A 212 17.50 -11.61 11.41
N GLY A 213 16.75 -12.01 12.44
CA GLY A 213 17.29 -12.24 13.79
C GLY A 213 17.67 -10.96 14.51
N HIS A 214 17.12 -9.82 14.08
CA HIS A 214 17.37 -8.50 14.67
C HIS A 214 16.12 -8.07 15.46
N PRO A 215 16.09 -8.30 16.78
CA PRO A 215 14.85 -8.21 17.56
C PRO A 215 14.36 -6.78 17.78
N ILE A 216 15.20 -5.76 17.64
CA ILE A 216 14.83 -4.38 17.88
C ILE A 216 14.65 -3.68 16.54
N ALA A 217 13.40 -3.49 16.12
CA ALA A 217 13.08 -2.81 14.87
C ALA A 217 11.84 -1.94 15.02
N ALA A 218 11.80 -0.83 14.27
CA ALA A 218 10.67 0.09 14.26
C ALA A 218 10.54 0.82 12.93
N ILE A 219 9.32 1.19 12.56
CA ILE A 219 9.00 1.97 11.36
C ILE A 219 8.31 3.26 11.75
N TRP A 220 8.84 4.35 11.20
CA TRP A 220 8.20 5.66 11.17
C TRP A 220 7.63 5.92 9.79
N LEU A 221 6.44 6.51 9.72
CA LEU A 221 5.85 6.97 8.46
C LEU A 221 5.80 8.50 8.44
N HIS A 222 6.04 9.09 7.26
CA HIS A 222 5.99 10.53 7.08
C HIS A 222 4.54 11.01 7.04
N ASP A 223 4.24 12.00 7.88
CA ASP A 223 3.05 12.83 7.81
C ASP A 223 3.40 14.12 7.03
N GLU A 224 2.80 14.28 5.85
CA GLU A 224 3.03 15.43 4.97
C GLU A 224 2.46 16.74 5.53
N ASP A 225 1.44 16.68 6.40
CA ASP A 225 0.78 17.86 6.97
C ASP A 225 1.57 18.40 8.18
N ALA A 226 2.10 17.49 9.01
CA ALA A 226 2.95 17.82 10.16
C ALA A 226 4.43 18.00 9.80
N ASP A 227 4.82 17.55 8.61
CA ASP A 227 6.21 17.42 8.14
C ASP A 227 7.12 16.73 9.17
N ALA A 228 6.65 15.56 9.61
CA ALA A 228 7.27 14.78 10.66
C ALA A 228 7.20 13.28 10.38
N LEU A 229 8.16 12.54 10.89
CA LEU A 229 8.18 11.08 10.92
C LEU A 229 7.53 10.60 12.22
N GLU A 230 6.33 10.03 12.12
CA GLU A 230 5.58 9.51 13.25
C GLU A 230 5.86 8.01 13.45
N PRO A 231 6.12 7.55 14.68
CA PRO A 231 6.29 6.13 14.96
C PRO A 231 4.97 5.38 14.78
N VAL A 232 4.97 4.30 13.98
CA VAL A 232 3.74 3.57 13.64
C VAL A 232 3.72 2.15 14.18
N VAL A 233 4.86 1.45 14.12
CA VAL A 233 5.03 0.05 14.51
C VAL A 233 6.44 -0.17 15.04
N TRP A 234 6.59 -0.99 16.08
CA TRP A 234 7.85 -1.47 16.63
C TRP A 234 7.70 -2.91 17.15
N THR A 235 8.82 -3.59 17.40
CA THR A 235 8.84 -4.92 18.04
C THR A 235 8.65 -4.83 19.55
N ASP A 236 8.20 -5.93 20.18
CA ASP A 236 8.08 -6.00 21.64
C ASP A 236 9.45 -5.79 22.32
N SER A 237 10.52 -6.28 21.69
CA SER A 237 11.90 -6.05 22.17
C SER A 237 12.31 -4.58 22.08
N ALA A 238 11.87 -3.86 21.05
CA ALA A 238 12.12 -2.42 20.95
C ALA A 238 11.35 -1.64 22.04
N GLU A 239 10.10 -2.02 22.32
CA GLU A 239 9.32 -1.40 23.42
C GLU A 239 9.97 -1.64 24.78
N ALA A 240 10.46 -2.86 25.04
CA ALA A 240 11.12 -3.19 26.30
C ALA A 240 12.43 -2.41 26.52
N VAL A 241 13.13 -2.04 25.44
CA VAL A 241 14.44 -1.38 25.49
C VAL A 241 14.33 0.15 25.43
N VAL A 242 13.47 0.66 24.55
CA VAL A 242 13.35 2.10 24.24
C VAL A 242 12.18 2.74 25.01
N GLY A 243 11.09 2.00 25.22
CA GLY A 243 9.87 2.50 25.86
C GLY A 243 9.12 3.47 24.95
N ASP A 244 9.35 4.78 25.13
CA ASP A 244 8.64 5.82 24.37
C ASP A 244 9.37 6.11 23.06
N HIS A 245 8.70 5.89 21.93
CA HIS A 245 9.28 6.08 20.60
C HIS A 245 9.07 7.53 20.14
N PRO A 246 10.13 8.30 19.86
CA PRO A 246 10.00 9.72 19.51
C PRO A 246 9.42 9.92 18.11
N THR A 247 8.81 11.09 17.89
CA THR A 247 8.51 11.64 16.56
C THR A 247 9.70 12.49 16.12
N PHE A 248 10.12 12.38 14.86
CA PHE A 248 11.23 13.16 14.31
C PHE A 248 10.69 14.23 13.36
N ALA A 249 10.81 15.50 13.73
CA ALA A 249 10.35 16.63 12.91
C ALA A 249 11.46 17.18 12.01
N ALA A 250 11.08 17.86 10.92
CA ALA A 250 12.01 18.43 9.95
C ALA A 250 12.97 19.49 10.50
N ASP A 251 12.59 20.14 11.59
CA ASP A 251 13.33 21.24 12.21
C ASP A 251 14.24 20.81 13.36
N GLU A 252 14.24 19.51 13.71
CA GLU A 252 15.07 18.94 14.75
C GLU A 252 16.13 17.98 14.16
N PRO A 253 17.42 18.12 14.52
CA PRO A 253 18.46 17.21 14.06
C PRO A 253 18.20 15.78 14.54
N SER A 254 18.22 14.82 13.61
CA SER A 254 18.06 13.40 13.90
C SER A 254 18.64 12.56 12.77
N ILE A 255 19.39 11.52 13.13
CA ILE A 255 19.91 10.51 12.19
C ILE A 255 18.77 9.93 11.33
N THR A 256 17.60 9.68 11.94
CA THR A 256 16.42 9.13 11.25
C THR A 256 15.85 10.09 10.22
N TRP A 257 15.78 11.39 10.55
CA TRP A 257 15.29 12.41 9.63
C TRP A 257 16.24 12.63 8.46
N ASP A 258 17.55 12.69 8.72
CA ASP A 258 18.57 12.87 7.68
C ASP A 258 18.53 11.74 6.64
N VAL A 259 18.30 10.49 7.07
CA VAL A 259 18.13 9.35 6.16
C VAL A 259 16.83 9.45 5.35
N PHE A 260 15.75 9.92 5.95
CA PHE A 260 14.50 10.16 5.23
C PHE A 260 14.68 11.21 4.13
N GLU A 261 15.28 12.35 4.46
CA GLU A 261 15.45 13.47 3.52
C GLU A 261 16.45 13.12 2.41
N SER A 262 17.60 12.53 2.77
CA SER A 262 18.63 12.15 1.79
C SER A 262 18.21 10.97 0.91
N GLY A 263 17.38 10.07 1.44
CA GLY A 263 17.06 8.80 0.80
C GLY A 263 18.24 7.82 0.76
N GLU A 264 19.33 8.08 1.49
CA GLU A 264 20.50 7.21 1.56
C GLU A 264 20.53 6.44 2.89
N PRO A 265 20.60 5.10 2.86
CA PRO A 265 20.61 4.31 4.09
C PRO A 265 21.94 4.46 4.83
N THR A 266 21.87 4.52 6.16
CA THR A 266 23.03 4.77 7.03
C THR A 266 23.20 3.67 8.06
N TYR A 267 24.45 3.32 8.35
CA TYR A 267 24.84 2.45 9.45
C TYR A 267 25.61 3.25 10.50
N VAL A 268 25.14 3.20 11.74
CA VAL A 268 25.76 3.84 12.90
C VAL A 268 26.35 2.76 13.81
N ALA A 269 27.69 2.65 13.81
CA ALA A 269 28.41 1.64 14.56
C ALA A 269 28.37 1.87 16.08
N ASP A 270 28.31 3.14 16.52
CA ASP A 270 28.05 3.48 17.92
C ASP A 270 27.15 4.73 18.04
N VAL A 271 25.89 4.55 18.45
CA VAL A 271 24.93 5.66 18.63
C VAL A 271 25.34 6.57 19.79
N GLY A 272 26.08 6.06 20.77
CA GLY A 272 26.53 6.84 21.92
C GLY A 272 27.54 7.94 21.54
N ASP A 273 28.25 7.77 20.43
CA ASP A 273 29.24 8.73 19.91
C ASP A 273 28.61 9.76 18.94
N ASP A 274 27.33 9.58 18.58
CA ASP A 274 26.63 10.44 17.64
C ASP A 274 26.01 11.67 18.34
N PRO A 275 26.24 12.90 17.86
CA PRO A 275 25.67 14.12 18.45
C PRO A 275 24.14 14.22 18.31
N ASP A 276 23.55 13.55 17.31
CA ASP A 276 22.12 13.63 16.97
C ASP A 276 21.34 12.41 17.50
N ARG A 277 21.87 11.77 18.55
CA ARG A 277 21.24 10.64 19.25
C ARG A 277 19.89 11.04 19.87
N TYR A 278 18.90 10.17 19.75
CA TYR A 278 17.55 10.41 20.27
C TYR A 278 17.37 10.09 21.76
N SER A 279 18.34 9.46 22.43
CA SER A 279 18.29 9.18 23.87
C SER A 279 19.63 9.38 24.57
N ASP A 280 19.59 9.85 25.81
CA ASP A 280 20.80 10.18 26.58
C ASP A 280 21.52 8.95 27.17
N ASP A 281 20.80 7.85 27.39
CA ASP A 281 21.32 6.62 28.01
C ASP A 281 21.95 5.66 26.98
N ALA A 282 21.76 5.92 25.67
CA ALA A 282 22.30 5.13 24.56
C ALA A 282 22.09 3.61 24.73
N THR A 283 20.88 3.21 25.14
CA THR A 283 20.52 1.79 25.31
C THR A 283 20.64 1.02 24.00
N ILE A 284 20.27 1.68 22.89
CA ILE A 284 20.65 1.25 21.55
C ILE A 284 22.07 1.74 21.30
N ARG A 285 22.97 0.79 21.07
CA ARG A 285 24.40 1.03 20.86
C ARG A 285 24.79 1.03 19.40
N SER A 286 24.09 0.32 18.52
CA SER A 286 24.29 0.44 17.07
C SER A 286 22.97 0.39 16.33
N GLU A 287 22.91 0.98 15.12
CA GLU A 287 21.65 1.14 14.39
C GLU A 287 21.86 1.13 12.86
N LEU A 288 20.96 0.43 12.15
CA LEU A 288 20.77 0.54 10.71
C LEU A 288 19.50 1.35 10.43
N VAL A 289 19.63 2.42 9.66
CA VAL A 289 18.53 3.32 9.32
C VAL A 289 18.33 3.29 7.81
N VAL A 290 17.16 2.86 7.35
CA VAL A 290 16.89 2.57 5.93
C VAL A 290 15.62 3.29 5.46
N PRO A 291 15.68 4.09 4.38
CA PRO A 291 14.54 4.85 3.92
C PRO A 291 13.52 3.98 3.19
N LEU A 292 12.24 4.31 3.37
CA LEU A 292 11.10 3.70 2.69
C LEU A 292 10.58 4.61 1.56
N GLY A 293 11.51 5.30 0.87
CA GLY A 293 11.20 6.38 -0.05
C GLY A 293 10.53 7.56 0.66
N ARG A 294 9.60 8.25 -0.02
CA ARG A 294 8.84 9.37 0.56
C ARG A 294 7.84 8.98 1.66
N TYR A 295 7.79 7.70 2.06
CA TYR A 295 6.75 7.20 2.95
C TYR A 295 7.21 7.06 4.40
N GLY A 296 8.52 7.05 4.67
CA GLY A 296 9.02 6.86 6.03
C GLY A 296 10.40 6.21 6.09
N VAL A 297 10.71 5.63 7.25
CA VAL A 297 12.02 5.02 7.56
C VAL A 297 11.82 3.75 8.39
N LEU A 298 12.69 2.76 8.17
CA LEU A 298 12.87 1.57 8.99
C LEU A 298 14.17 1.70 9.78
N ASN A 299 14.08 1.64 11.11
CA ASN A 299 15.26 1.55 11.97
C ASN A 299 15.38 0.14 12.56
N ILE A 300 16.60 -0.36 12.61
CA ILE A 300 16.96 -1.66 13.19
C ILE A 300 18.09 -1.39 14.19
N GLY A 301 17.83 -1.62 15.48
CA GLY A 301 18.75 -1.33 16.56
C GLY A 301 19.38 -2.59 17.15
N ALA A 302 20.50 -2.40 17.85
CA ALA A 302 21.08 -3.41 18.72
C ALA A 302 21.64 -2.77 20.00
N THR A 303 21.60 -3.50 21.12
CA THR A 303 22.18 -3.06 22.40
C THR A 303 23.69 -3.27 22.47
N ALA A 304 24.29 -3.94 21.48
CA ALA A 304 25.73 -4.04 21.30
C ALA A 304 26.23 -2.99 20.30
N ALA A 305 27.44 -2.46 20.53
CA ALA A 305 28.12 -1.62 19.56
C ALA A 305 28.64 -2.48 18.40
N ASP A 306 28.68 -1.89 17.21
CA ASP A 306 29.16 -2.49 15.96
C ASP A 306 28.52 -3.87 15.64
N ALA A 307 27.20 -3.99 15.83
CA ALA A 307 26.50 -5.28 15.78
C ALA A 307 26.11 -5.74 14.36
N PHE A 308 26.22 -4.86 13.35
CA PHE A 308 25.71 -5.10 12.00
C PHE A 308 26.85 -5.17 10.99
N ASP A 309 26.68 -6.00 9.96
CA ASP A 309 27.62 -6.12 8.85
C ASP A 309 27.06 -5.60 7.50
N ASP A 310 27.90 -5.65 6.46
CA ASP A 310 27.51 -5.23 5.11
C ASP A 310 26.34 -6.05 4.53
N SER A 311 26.20 -7.31 4.96
CA SER A 311 25.13 -8.22 4.53
C SER A 311 23.81 -7.80 5.19
N ASP A 312 23.80 -7.45 6.47
CA ASP A 312 22.61 -6.93 7.17
C ASP A 312 22.05 -5.71 6.44
N LEU A 313 22.91 -4.73 6.14
CA LEU A 313 22.51 -3.55 5.40
C LEU A 313 22.02 -3.88 3.98
N ALA A 314 22.64 -4.85 3.29
CA ALA A 314 22.18 -5.29 1.98
C ALA A 314 20.77 -5.90 2.01
N ILE A 315 20.49 -6.75 3.00
CA ILE A 315 19.19 -7.40 3.16
C ILE A 315 18.14 -6.38 3.59
N ALA A 316 18.45 -5.52 4.56
CA ALA A 316 17.56 -4.46 5.03
C ALA A 316 17.14 -3.52 3.88
N ARG A 317 18.07 -3.14 2.98
CA ARG A 317 17.76 -2.36 1.77
C ARG A 317 16.80 -3.06 0.83
N ILE A 318 16.99 -4.35 0.58
CA ILE A 318 16.10 -5.14 -0.30
C ILE A 318 14.70 -5.21 0.32
N TRP A 319 14.65 -5.42 1.63
CA TRP A 319 13.40 -5.46 2.37
C TRP A 319 12.67 -4.11 2.34
N ALA A 320 13.37 -3.03 2.65
CA ALA A 320 12.88 -1.66 2.58
C ALA A 320 12.33 -1.31 1.18
N ALA A 321 13.00 -1.73 0.11
CA ALA A 321 12.50 -1.55 -1.25
C ALA A 321 11.17 -2.30 -1.50
N THR A 322 11.03 -3.50 -0.94
CA THR A 322 9.80 -4.30 -1.02
C THR A 322 8.66 -3.64 -0.25
N VAL A 323 8.92 -3.17 0.97
CA VAL A 323 7.97 -2.42 1.80
C VAL A 323 7.54 -1.14 1.11
N THR A 324 8.50 -0.38 0.55
CA THR A 324 8.24 0.82 -0.24
C THR A 324 7.30 0.53 -1.40
N MET A 325 7.55 -0.54 -2.16
CA MET A 325 6.69 -0.95 -3.28
C MET A 325 5.26 -1.28 -2.84
N VAL A 326 5.10 -1.89 -1.66
CA VAL A 326 3.78 -2.15 -1.07
C VAL A 326 3.09 -0.86 -0.63
N LEU A 327 3.82 0.07 0.02
CA LEU A 327 3.28 1.38 0.40
C LEU A 327 2.83 2.19 -0.83
N VAL A 328 3.61 2.17 -1.92
CA VAL A 328 3.24 2.76 -3.22
C VAL A 328 1.95 2.14 -3.74
N ARG A 329 1.83 0.81 -3.71
CA ARG A 329 0.62 0.13 -4.18
C ARG A 329 -0.60 0.51 -3.35
N ILE A 330 -0.48 0.50 -2.02
CA ILE A 330 -1.57 0.84 -1.10
C ILE A 330 -2.06 2.27 -1.36
N GLU A 331 -1.14 3.22 -1.52
CA GLU A 331 -1.49 4.61 -1.84
C GLU A 331 -2.21 4.70 -3.19
N ARG A 332 -1.70 4.00 -4.22
CA ARG A 332 -2.31 3.97 -5.55
C ARG A 332 -3.71 3.36 -5.53
N GLU A 333 -3.92 2.28 -4.80
CA GLU A 333 -5.24 1.66 -4.63
C GLU A 333 -6.22 2.59 -3.90
N ARG A 334 -5.76 3.28 -2.85
CA ARG A 334 -6.56 4.30 -2.15
C ARG A 334 -6.95 5.44 -3.09
N GLN A 335 -6.01 5.93 -3.90
CA GLN A 335 -6.28 6.98 -4.90
C GLN A 335 -7.24 6.50 -5.99
N LEU A 336 -7.16 5.24 -6.42
CA LEU A 336 -8.10 4.64 -7.37
C LEU A 336 -9.51 4.57 -6.76
N LYS A 337 -9.65 4.04 -5.53
CA LYS A 337 -10.94 3.98 -4.83
C LYS A 337 -11.57 5.37 -4.63
N ARG A 338 -10.76 6.39 -4.33
CA ARG A 338 -11.23 7.79 -4.23
C ARG A 338 -11.80 8.28 -5.56
N ARG A 339 -11.10 8.02 -6.67
CA ARG A 339 -11.58 8.35 -8.02
C ARG A 339 -12.84 7.58 -8.42
N GLU A 340 -12.90 6.28 -8.10
CA GLU A 340 -14.11 5.49 -8.32
C GLU A 340 -15.31 6.04 -7.54
N ALA A 341 -15.10 6.45 -6.28
CA ALA A 341 -16.13 7.09 -5.47
C ALA A 341 -16.57 8.45 -6.06
N GLU A 342 -15.63 9.24 -6.58
CA GLU A 342 -15.92 10.49 -7.28
C GLU A 342 -16.78 10.26 -8.54
N VAL A 343 -16.38 9.31 -9.39
CA VAL A 343 -17.16 8.90 -10.57
C VAL A 343 -18.55 8.39 -10.17
N SER A 344 -18.65 7.64 -9.06
CA SER A 344 -19.95 7.19 -8.55
C SER A 344 -20.82 8.35 -8.12
N ARG A 345 -20.27 9.37 -7.45
CA ARG A 345 -21.03 10.59 -7.09
C ARG A 345 -21.51 11.33 -8.32
N GLU A 346 -20.69 11.41 -9.37
CA GLU A 346 -21.09 12.01 -10.65
C GLU A 346 -22.24 11.25 -11.31
N ARG A 347 -22.17 9.91 -11.30
CA ARG A 347 -23.27 9.04 -11.74
C ARG A 347 -24.55 9.25 -10.92
N ASP A 348 -24.44 9.37 -9.60
CA ASP A 348 -25.58 9.60 -8.71
C ASP A 348 -26.22 10.98 -8.98
N ARG A 349 -25.41 12.02 -9.25
CA ARG A 349 -25.91 13.33 -9.72
C ARG A 349 -26.68 13.20 -11.05
N LEU A 350 -26.23 12.36 -11.97
CA LEU A 350 -26.95 12.10 -13.23
C LEU A 350 -28.27 11.35 -13.00
N GLU A 351 -28.32 10.43 -12.03
CA GLU A 351 -29.55 9.75 -11.62
C GLU A 351 -30.53 10.73 -10.94
N GLU A 352 -30.03 11.62 -10.09
CA GLU A 352 -30.79 12.72 -9.48
C GLU A 352 -31.35 13.66 -10.56
N PHE A 353 -30.52 14.07 -11.53
CA PHE A 353 -30.93 14.80 -12.73
C PHE A 353 -32.11 14.11 -13.45
N ALA A 354 -31.99 12.81 -13.75
CA ALA A 354 -33.06 12.06 -14.41
C ALA A 354 -34.36 11.99 -13.58
N SER A 355 -34.22 11.94 -12.25
CA SER A 355 -35.33 11.91 -11.29
C SER A 355 -36.07 13.25 -11.21
N LEU A 356 -35.31 14.35 -11.09
CA LEU A 356 -35.82 15.72 -11.09
C LEU A 356 -36.59 16.01 -12.39
N VAL A 357 -35.97 15.74 -13.55
CA VAL A 357 -36.62 15.86 -14.87
C VAL A 357 -37.94 15.10 -14.90
N SER A 358 -37.98 13.88 -14.35
CA SER A 358 -39.18 13.04 -14.35
C SER A 358 -40.30 13.58 -13.45
N HIS A 359 -39.96 14.19 -12.32
CA HIS A 359 -40.94 14.75 -11.39
C HIS A 359 -41.49 16.09 -11.89
N ASP A 360 -40.57 16.97 -12.33
CA ASP A 360 -40.89 18.35 -12.68
C ASP A 360 -41.52 18.48 -14.06
N LEU A 361 -41.34 17.50 -14.94
CA LEU A 361 -42.17 17.39 -16.16
C LEU A 361 -43.52 16.73 -15.87
N ARG A 362 -43.61 15.76 -14.94
CA ARG A 362 -44.87 15.08 -14.61
C ARG A 362 -45.89 16.00 -13.95
N SER A 363 -45.46 16.84 -13.01
CA SER A 363 -46.35 17.73 -12.26
C SER A 363 -47.16 18.67 -13.17
N PRO A 364 -46.53 19.49 -14.03
CA PRO A 364 -47.25 20.30 -15.00
C PRO A 364 -48.01 19.45 -16.04
N LEU A 365 -47.51 18.27 -16.44
CA LEU A 365 -48.25 17.39 -17.35
C LEU A 365 -49.56 16.89 -16.73
N ASN A 366 -49.54 16.54 -15.44
CA ASN A 366 -50.72 16.14 -14.69
C ASN A 366 -51.69 17.30 -14.50
N VAL A 367 -51.19 18.53 -14.27
CA VAL A 367 -52.01 19.74 -14.16
C VAL A 367 -52.66 20.08 -15.51
N ALA A 368 -51.90 20.06 -16.60
CA ALA A 368 -52.42 20.25 -17.95
C ALA A 368 -53.48 19.19 -18.30
N ALA A 369 -53.22 17.91 -17.97
CA ALA A 369 -54.16 16.81 -18.19
C ALA A 369 -55.44 16.93 -17.34
N GLY A 370 -55.32 17.27 -16.04
CA GLY A 370 -56.47 17.43 -15.14
C GLY A 370 -57.35 18.63 -15.51
N ASN A 371 -56.75 19.76 -15.89
CA ASN A 371 -57.51 20.91 -16.40
C ASN A 371 -58.21 20.56 -17.72
N LEU A 372 -57.57 19.80 -18.61
CA LEU A 372 -58.18 19.33 -19.85
C LEU A 372 -59.36 18.37 -19.59
N GLU A 373 -59.25 17.49 -18.59
CA GLU A 373 -60.33 16.60 -18.14
C GLU A 373 -61.52 17.40 -17.59
N ILE A 374 -61.27 18.41 -16.75
CA ILE A 374 -62.30 19.32 -16.22
C ILE A 374 -63.00 20.09 -17.35
N VAL A 375 -62.24 20.62 -18.30
CA VAL A 375 -62.79 21.29 -19.50
C VAL A 375 -63.66 20.31 -20.28
N THR A 376 -63.21 19.06 -20.46
CA THR A 376 -63.93 18.01 -21.18
C THR A 376 -65.24 17.61 -20.48
N ASP A 377 -65.23 17.47 -19.15
CA ASP A 377 -66.40 17.13 -18.32
C ASP A 377 -67.42 18.27 -18.26
N ARG A 378 -66.97 19.53 -18.18
CA ARG A 378 -67.86 20.71 -18.20
C ARG A 378 -68.48 20.93 -19.58
N LEU A 379 -67.74 20.63 -20.63
CA LEU A 379 -68.19 20.66 -22.03
C LEU A 379 -69.22 19.58 -22.37
N ALA A 380 -69.45 18.61 -21.49
CA ALA A 380 -70.59 17.69 -21.61
C ALA A 380 -71.95 18.40 -21.43
N GLY A 381 -71.98 19.69 -21.03
CA GLY A 381 -73.20 20.45 -20.76
C GLY A 381 -73.27 21.89 -21.29
N GLU A 382 -72.28 22.77 -21.03
CA GLU A 382 -72.36 24.22 -21.37
C GLU A 382 -70.98 24.88 -21.62
N SER A 383 -70.97 26.17 -22.00
CA SER A 383 -69.83 26.96 -22.54
C SER A 383 -68.63 27.15 -21.60
N ILE A 384 -67.42 27.04 -22.17
CA ILE A 384 -66.10 27.11 -21.51
C ILE A 384 -65.85 28.46 -20.81
N ASP A 385 -65.25 28.41 -19.62
CA ASP A 385 -64.75 29.57 -18.88
C ASP A 385 -63.24 29.83 -19.20
N ALA A 386 -62.85 31.08 -19.46
CA ALA A 386 -61.52 31.43 -20.00
C ALA A 386 -60.36 31.18 -19.01
N ALA A 387 -60.67 31.07 -17.72
CA ALA A 387 -59.68 30.86 -16.67
C ALA A 387 -58.97 29.49 -16.75
N GLU A 388 -59.67 28.44 -17.19
CA GLU A 388 -59.14 27.06 -17.26
C GLU A 388 -58.14 26.89 -18.41
N LEU A 389 -58.37 27.57 -19.54
CA LEU A 389 -57.43 27.61 -20.67
C LEU A 389 -56.14 28.38 -20.33
N GLY A 390 -56.25 29.43 -19.51
CA GLY A 390 -55.08 30.16 -18.99
C GLY A 390 -54.20 29.31 -18.08
N ALA A 391 -54.81 28.40 -17.29
CA ALA A 391 -54.06 27.48 -16.45
C ALA A 391 -53.29 26.42 -17.25
N VAL A 392 -53.89 25.88 -18.33
CA VAL A 392 -53.20 24.98 -19.25
C VAL A 392 -52.02 25.67 -19.94
N LYS A 393 -52.20 26.92 -20.39
CA LYS A 393 -51.13 27.70 -21.05
C LYS A 393 -49.92 27.91 -20.12
N ARG A 394 -50.13 28.43 -18.90
CA ARG A 394 -49.04 28.63 -17.91
C ARG A 394 -48.29 27.34 -17.60
N SER A 395 -49.00 26.21 -17.56
CA SER A 395 -48.39 24.92 -17.31
C SER A 395 -47.52 24.41 -18.48
N LEU A 396 -47.81 24.81 -19.72
CA LEU A 396 -47.01 24.50 -20.90
C LEU A 396 -45.80 25.44 -21.00
N ASP A 397 -46.00 26.73 -20.76
CA ASP A 397 -44.92 27.74 -20.73
C ASP A 397 -43.86 27.36 -19.69
N ARG A 398 -44.28 26.83 -18.51
CA ARG A 398 -43.37 26.29 -17.49
C ARG A 398 -42.56 25.06 -17.95
N MET A 399 -43.13 24.18 -18.78
CA MET A 399 -42.37 23.04 -19.30
C MET A 399 -41.27 23.48 -20.26
N ASP A 400 -41.54 24.51 -21.07
CA ASP A 400 -40.59 25.04 -22.04
C ASP A 400 -39.37 25.64 -21.30
N ALA A 401 -39.63 26.49 -20.29
CA ALA A 401 -38.58 27.05 -19.43
C ALA A 401 -37.74 25.97 -18.73
N LEU A 402 -38.40 24.93 -18.18
CA LEU A 402 -37.68 23.81 -17.56
C LEU A 402 -36.79 23.07 -18.57
N ILE A 403 -37.25 22.84 -19.80
CA ILE A 403 -36.46 22.17 -20.83
C ILE A 403 -35.24 23.02 -21.22
N GLU A 404 -35.39 24.34 -21.32
CA GLU A 404 -34.30 25.27 -21.62
C GLU A 404 -33.26 25.30 -20.48
N ASP A 405 -33.70 25.40 -19.23
CA ASP A 405 -32.84 25.37 -18.04
C ASP A 405 -32.10 24.03 -17.91
N LEU A 406 -32.78 22.92 -18.19
CA LEU A 406 -32.18 21.57 -18.16
C LEU A 406 -31.12 21.40 -19.24
N LEU A 407 -31.32 21.96 -20.44
CA LEU A 407 -30.33 21.94 -21.51
C LEU A 407 -29.13 22.82 -21.19
N ALA A 408 -29.32 23.87 -20.38
CA ALA A 408 -28.24 24.71 -19.86
C ALA A 408 -27.36 23.90 -18.88
N LEU A 409 -27.99 23.30 -17.86
CA LEU A 409 -27.30 22.52 -16.82
C LEU A 409 -26.62 21.26 -17.37
N ALA A 410 -27.20 20.60 -18.37
CA ALA A 410 -26.57 19.43 -19.00
C ALA A 410 -25.29 19.78 -19.78
N ARG A 411 -25.02 21.07 -20.03
CA ARG A 411 -23.78 21.58 -20.63
C ARG A 411 -22.75 22.02 -19.56
N GLN A 412 -23.03 21.78 -18.29
CA GLN A 412 -22.11 22.04 -17.18
C GLN A 412 -20.77 21.33 -17.42
N GLY A 413 -19.66 22.08 -17.39
CA GLY A 413 -18.31 21.57 -17.63
C GLY A 413 -17.91 21.37 -19.11
N ALA A 414 -18.82 21.58 -20.07
CA ALA A 414 -18.43 21.69 -21.47
C ALA A 414 -17.79 23.07 -21.68
N GLY A 415 -16.46 23.11 -21.77
CA GLY A 415 -15.71 24.31 -22.15
C GLY A 415 -16.21 24.89 -23.47
N ILE A 416 -15.92 26.16 -23.72
CA ILE A 416 -16.32 26.84 -24.95
C ILE A 416 -15.43 26.39 -26.09
N ASP A 417 -16.04 25.85 -27.15
CA ASP A 417 -15.31 25.34 -28.32
C ASP A 417 -14.75 26.47 -29.20
N GLU A 418 -15.54 27.54 -29.44
CA GLU A 418 -15.15 28.73 -30.21
C GLU A 418 -15.82 30.00 -29.65
N THR A 419 -15.04 31.06 -29.43
CA THR A 419 -15.53 32.40 -29.07
C THR A 419 -15.52 33.29 -30.32
N GLU A 420 -16.56 34.11 -30.50
CA GLU A 420 -16.62 35.13 -31.55
C GLU A 420 -16.63 36.55 -30.96
N PRO A 421 -16.22 37.57 -31.73
CA PRO A 421 -16.36 38.96 -31.30
C PRO A 421 -17.84 39.35 -31.19
N VAL A 422 -18.31 39.65 -29.99
CA VAL A 422 -19.70 40.02 -29.69
C VAL A 422 -19.77 41.45 -29.17
N THR A 423 -20.45 42.32 -29.92
CA THR A 423 -20.77 43.67 -29.46
C THR A 423 -21.83 43.62 -28.36
N LEU A 424 -21.46 44.02 -27.14
CA LEU A 424 -22.35 43.94 -25.98
C LEU A 424 -23.64 44.74 -26.16
N ALA A 425 -23.57 45.93 -26.76
CA ALA A 425 -24.74 46.76 -27.04
C ALA A 425 -25.74 46.10 -27.98
N ASP A 426 -25.26 45.48 -29.06
CA ASP A 426 -26.12 44.80 -30.03
C ASP A 426 -26.78 43.57 -29.40
N LEU A 427 -26.02 42.78 -28.64
CA LEU A 427 -26.56 41.58 -27.99
C LEU A 427 -27.54 41.94 -26.87
N ALA A 428 -27.23 42.92 -26.04
CA ALA A 428 -28.11 43.36 -24.97
C ALA A 428 -29.45 43.88 -25.49
N ALA A 429 -29.44 44.69 -26.56
CA ALA A 429 -30.66 45.18 -27.20
C ALA A 429 -31.49 44.04 -27.80
N GLU A 430 -30.83 43.02 -28.37
CA GLU A 430 -31.48 41.83 -28.90
C GLU A 430 -32.19 41.03 -27.78
N CYS A 431 -31.47 40.70 -26.70
CA CYS A 431 -32.01 40.03 -25.51
C CYS A 431 -33.17 40.79 -24.89
N TRP A 432 -33.05 42.12 -24.74
CA TRP A 432 -34.06 42.97 -24.13
C TRP A 432 -35.40 42.97 -24.89
N SER A 433 -35.35 42.78 -26.21
CA SER A 433 -36.56 42.69 -27.03
C SER A 433 -37.32 41.37 -26.88
N THR A 434 -36.68 40.35 -26.30
CA THR A 434 -37.23 39.01 -26.10
C THR A 434 -37.86 38.84 -24.72
N VAL A 435 -37.34 39.53 -23.70
CA VAL A 435 -37.87 39.51 -22.33
C VAL A 435 -39.13 40.39 -22.23
N ASP A 436 -40.15 39.96 -21.49
CA ASP A 436 -41.35 40.75 -21.23
C ASP A 436 -41.04 41.89 -20.27
N THR A 437 -40.61 43.02 -20.83
CA THR A 437 -40.00 44.13 -20.09
C THR A 437 -41.01 45.19 -19.64
N GLU A 438 -42.29 45.07 -19.99
CA GLU A 438 -43.35 46.05 -19.71
C GLU A 438 -42.91 47.53 -19.89
N SER A 439 -42.59 48.25 -18.79
CA SER A 439 -42.17 49.66 -18.77
C SER A 439 -40.68 49.85 -18.43
N ALA A 440 -39.93 48.76 -18.30
CA ALA A 440 -38.54 48.75 -17.86
C ALA A 440 -37.64 49.35 -18.94
N THR A 441 -36.51 49.92 -18.52
CA THR A 441 -35.59 50.64 -19.40
C THR A 441 -34.21 49.98 -19.42
N LEU A 442 -33.65 49.77 -20.62
CA LEU A 442 -32.25 49.37 -20.80
C LEU A 442 -31.39 50.58 -21.17
N SER A 443 -30.30 50.79 -20.45
CA SER A 443 -29.20 51.69 -20.84
C SER A 443 -27.94 50.87 -21.12
N VAL A 444 -27.32 51.08 -22.28
CA VAL A 444 -26.01 50.48 -22.58
C VAL A 444 -24.99 51.59 -22.76
N GLU A 445 -24.05 51.68 -21.82
CA GLU A 445 -23.03 52.72 -21.72
C GLU A 445 -21.67 52.26 -22.27
N THR A 446 -21.66 51.25 -23.15
CA THR A 446 -20.44 50.66 -23.71
C THR A 446 -20.62 50.20 -25.15
N GLU A 447 -19.60 50.42 -25.98
CA GLU A 447 -19.50 49.85 -27.34
C GLU A 447 -18.57 48.63 -27.38
N ALA A 448 -18.24 48.07 -26.21
CA ALA A 448 -17.23 47.03 -26.10
C ALA A 448 -17.61 45.74 -26.85
N VAL A 449 -16.58 45.13 -27.43
CA VAL A 449 -16.65 43.86 -28.15
C VAL A 449 -15.90 42.81 -27.35
N VAL A 450 -16.60 41.79 -26.87
CA VAL A 450 -16.04 40.72 -26.04
C VAL A 450 -15.85 39.45 -26.86
N ALA A 451 -14.77 38.71 -26.62
CA ALA A 451 -14.62 37.37 -27.17
C ALA A 451 -15.48 36.39 -26.37
N ALA A 452 -16.64 36.00 -26.90
CA ALA A 452 -17.60 35.17 -26.18
C ALA A 452 -18.28 34.15 -27.09
N ASP A 453 -18.77 33.06 -26.49
CA ASP A 453 -19.85 32.28 -27.09
C ASP A 453 -21.12 33.13 -27.02
N ARG A 454 -21.51 33.73 -28.15
CA ARG A 454 -22.68 34.62 -28.26
C ARG A 454 -23.96 33.97 -27.72
N SER A 455 -24.12 32.66 -27.87
CA SER A 455 -25.33 31.94 -27.44
C SER A 455 -25.39 31.79 -25.92
N ARG A 456 -24.24 31.48 -25.28
CA ARG A 456 -24.14 31.39 -23.82
C ARG A 456 -24.21 32.75 -23.15
N LEU A 457 -23.55 33.77 -23.73
CA LEU A 457 -23.63 35.13 -23.21
C LEU A 457 -25.05 35.69 -23.31
N ARG A 458 -25.77 35.43 -24.42
CA ARG A 458 -27.20 35.74 -24.54
C ARG A 458 -28.00 35.16 -23.38
N GLN A 459 -27.78 33.88 -23.09
CA GLN A 459 -28.49 33.16 -22.04
C GLN A 459 -28.23 33.76 -20.65
N ALA A 460 -26.99 34.12 -20.34
CA ALA A 460 -26.69 34.81 -19.08
C ALA A 460 -27.38 36.18 -19.00
N LEU A 461 -27.37 36.97 -20.09
CA LEU A 461 -28.04 38.28 -20.12
C LEU A 461 -29.56 38.16 -19.99
N GLU A 462 -30.19 37.23 -20.70
CA GLU A 462 -31.64 36.99 -20.61
C GLU A 462 -32.06 36.54 -19.20
N ASN A 463 -31.27 35.69 -18.55
CA ASN A 463 -31.49 35.32 -17.15
C ASN A 463 -31.36 36.51 -16.19
N LEU A 464 -30.34 37.37 -16.38
CA LEU A 464 -30.16 38.55 -15.55
C LEU A 464 -31.26 39.60 -15.77
N PHE A 465 -31.69 39.82 -17.02
CA PHE A 465 -32.79 40.72 -17.34
C PHE A 465 -34.13 40.22 -16.81
N GLY A 466 -34.41 38.92 -16.97
CA GLY A 466 -35.59 38.27 -16.40
C GLY A 466 -35.65 38.47 -14.89
N ASN A 467 -34.55 38.19 -14.20
CA ASN A 467 -34.43 38.39 -12.75
C ASN A 467 -34.63 39.86 -12.35
N ALA A 468 -34.08 40.81 -13.11
CA ALA A 468 -34.23 42.23 -12.82
C ALA A 468 -35.71 42.67 -12.94
N VAL A 469 -36.39 42.29 -14.02
CA VAL A 469 -37.80 42.67 -14.23
C VAL A 469 -38.74 41.97 -13.23
N GLU A 470 -38.52 40.68 -12.98
CA GLU A 470 -39.33 39.87 -12.06
C GLU A 470 -39.24 40.38 -10.61
N HIS A 471 -38.04 40.77 -10.16
CA HIS A 471 -37.80 41.08 -8.75
C HIS A 471 -37.72 42.58 -8.42
N ALA A 472 -37.31 43.43 -9.35
CA ALA A 472 -37.31 44.89 -9.15
C ALA A 472 -38.63 45.55 -9.60
N GLY A 473 -39.40 44.88 -10.46
CA GLY A 473 -40.69 45.34 -10.97
C GLY A 473 -40.60 46.06 -12.32
N PRO A 474 -41.75 46.51 -12.86
CA PRO A 474 -41.89 46.88 -14.27
C PRO A 474 -41.28 48.23 -14.65
N ASP A 475 -40.80 49.03 -13.69
CA ASP A 475 -40.17 50.35 -13.93
C ASP A 475 -38.63 50.30 -13.77
N VAL A 476 -38.05 49.11 -13.61
CA VAL A 476 -36.60 48.92 -13.38
C VAL A 476 -35.77 49.49 -14.52
N THR A 477 -34.65 50.13 -14.17
CA THR A 477 -33.59 50.50 -15.12
C THR A 477 -32.45 49.52 -15.01
N VAL A 478 -32.14 48.83 -16.09
CA VAL A 478 -30.96 47.97 -16.20
C VAL A 478 -29.88 48.68 -17.02
N GLU A 479 -28.68 48.72 -16.47
CA GLU A 479 -27.49 49.32 -17.08
C GLU A 479 -26.45 48.26 -17.40
N ILE A 480 -25.87 48.33 -18.60
CA ILE A 480 -24.67 47.57 -18.98
C ILE A 480 -23.54 48.54 -19.30
N GLY A 481 -22.38 48.32 -18.68
CA GLY A 481 -21.19 49.15 -18.86
C GLY A 481 -19.90 48.35 -18.82
N ALA A 482 -18.80 48.95 -19.28
CA ALA A 482 -17.46 48.39 -19.07
C ALA A 482 -16.98 48.72 -17.64
N LEU A 483 -16.18 47.84 -17.04
CA LEU A 483 -15.51 48.12 -15.77
C LEU A 483 -14.42 49.18 -15.99
N ASP A 484 -14.23 50.08 -15.02
CA ASP A 484 -13.28 51.20 -15.10
C ASP A 484 -11.81 50.75 -15.25
N ASP A 485 -11.49 49.55 -14.76
CA ASP A 485 -10.17 48.93 -14.84
C ASP A 485 -9.91 48.27 -16.21
N GLY A 486 -10.93 48.16 -17.06
CA GLY A 486 -10.86 47.51 -18.36
C GLY A 486 -10.78 45.99 -18.31
N ASP A 487 -10.98 45.38 -17.14
CA ASP A 487 -10.88 43.92 -16.92
C ASP A 487 -12.21 43.18 -17.13
N GLY A 488 -13.25 43.89 -17.57
CA GLY A 488 -14.53 43.27 -17.89
C GLY A 488 -15.70 44.23 -18.03
N PHE A 489 -16.91 43.72 -17.82
CA PHE A 489 -18.15 44.47 -17.95
C PHE A 489 -19.08 44.16 -16.77
N TYR A 490 -20.10 45.01 -16.56
CA TYR A 490 -21.09 44.79 -15.53
C TYR A 490 -22.50 44.94 -16.08
N LEU A 491 -23.44 44.33 -15.36
CA LEU A 491 -24.87 44.54 -15.48
C LEU A 491 -25.42 44.95 -14.11
N ALA A 492 -26.08 46.10 -14.04
CA ALA A 492 -26.63 46.63 -12.80
C ALA A 492 -28.10 47.01 -12.95
N ASP A 493 -28.95 46.65 -11.99
CA ASP A 493 -30.31 47.16 -11.87
C ASP A 493 -30.42 48.23 -10.78
N ASP A 494 -31.51 48.99 -10.76
CA ASP A 494 -31.85 49.97 -9.71
C ASP A 494 -32.91 49.46 -8.70
N GLY A 495 -33.07 48.13 -8.62
CA GLY A 495 -34.03 47.44 -7.77
C GLY A 495 -33.67 47.36 -6.28
N PRO A 496 -34.32 46.46 -5.51
CA PRO A 496 -34.09 46.34 -4.07
C PRO A 496 -32.71 45.76 -3.71
N GLY A 497 -32.03 45.13 -4.68
CA GLY A 497 -30.76 44.43 -4.48
C GLY A 497 -30.90 43.14 -3.68
N ILE A 498 -29.77 42.47 -3.47
CA ILE A 498 -29.70 41.19 -2.75
C ILE A 498 -28.98 41.40 -1.41
N ASP A 499 -29.54 40.79 -0.36
CA ASP A 499 -28.99 40.80 1.00
C ASP A 499 -27.54 40.27 0.97
N PRO A 500 -26.56 41.00 1.55
CA PRO A 500 -25.16 40.57 1.60
C PRO A 500 -24.96 39.12 2.07
N GLU A 501 -25.76 38.64 3.02
CA GLU A 501 -25.64 37.29 3.58
C GLU A 501 -26.04 36.20 2.57
N ARG A 502 -26.79 36.55 1.51
CA ARG A 502 -27.29 35.60 0.51
C ARG A 502 -26.49 35.63 -0.80
N ARG A 503 -25.58 36.58 -1.00
CA ARG A 503 -24.92 36.83 -2.31
C ARG A 503 -24.05 35.69 -2.81
N GLU A 504 -23.51 34.87 -1.91
CA GLU A 504 -22.74 33.68 -2.28
C GLU A 504 -23.66 32.48 -2.59
N GLU A 505 -24.79 32.37 -1.88
CA GLU A 505 -25.73 31.23 -2.00
C GLU A 505 -26.70 31.35 -3.18
N VAL A 506 -26.90 32.55 -3.76
CA VAL A 506 -27.84 32.75 -4.89
C VAL A 506 -27.41 32.07 -6.19
N PHE A 507 -26.15 31.64 -6.30
CA PHE A 507 -25.65 30.87 -7.44
C PHE A 507 -25.87 29.35 -7.25
N GLU A 508 -26.39 28.89 -6.11
CA GLU A 508 -26.73 27.49 -5.87
C GLU A 508 -28.04 27.06 -6.59
N ALA A 509 -28.11 25.78 -6.94
CA ALA A 509 -29.25 25.22 -7.67
C ALA A 509 -30.55 25.23 -6.82
N GLY A 510 -31.64 25.75 -7.39
CA GLY A 510 -32.98 25.69 -6.79
C GLY A 510 -33.31 26.82 -5.82
N MET A 511 -32.47 27.85 -5.74
CA MET A 511 -32.74 29.05 -4.95
C MET A 511 -33.63 30.03 -5.72
N THR A 512 -34.88 30.19 -5.27
CA THR A 512 -35.84 31.17 -5.81
C THR A 512 -36.70 31.75 -4.68
N THR A 513 -37.11 33.01 -4.81
CA THR A 513 -38.14 33.61 -3.95
C THR A 513 -39.53 33.62 -4.60
N ASP A 514 -39.62 33.23 -5.87
CA ASP A 514 -40.86 33.14 -6.63
C ASP A 514 -41.38 31.68 -6.66
N PRO A 515 -42.65 31.41 -6.29
CA PRO A 515 -43.28 30.09 -6.40
C PRO A 515 -43.39 29.53 -7.84
N GLU A 516 -43.28 30.38 -8.85
CA GLU A 516 -43.32 30.06 -10.29
C GLU A 516 -41.92 29.97 -10.91
N GLY A 517 -40.88 30.55 -10.27
CA GLY A 517 -39.49 30.52 -10.73
C GLY A 517 -38.80 29.15 -10.57
N THR A 518 -37.89 28.82 -11.48
CA THR A 518 -37.17 27.53 -11.50
C THR A 518 -35.99 27.48 -10.52
N GLY A 519 -35.45 28.65 -10.14
CA GLY A 519 -34.29 28.75 -9.25
C GLY A 519 -32.96 28.32 -9.88
N PHE A 520 -32.89 28.22 -11.20
CA PHE A 520 -31.67 27.85 -11.93
C PHE A 520 -30.98 29.04 -12.63
N GLY A 521 -31.69 30.15 -12.85
CA GLY A 521 -31.20 31.26 -13.68
C GLY A 521 -29.85 31.84 -13.24
N LEU A 522 -29.65 32.10 -11.95
CA LEU A 522 -28.36 32.62 -11.45
C LEU A 522 -27.25 31.56 -11.48
N LYS A 523 -27.57 30.29 -11.21
CA LYS A 523 -26.61 29.19 -11.40
C LYS A 523 -26.12 29.12 -12.86
N ILE A 524 -27.02 29.29 -13.83
CA ILE A 524 -26.68 29.33 -15.26
C ILE A 524 -25.74 30.51 -15.56
N VAL A 525 -25.95 31.68 -14.95
CA VAL A 525 -25.05 32.84 -15.09
C VAL A 525 -23.64 32.51 -14.58
N GLY A 526 -23.54 31.85 -13.42
CA GLY A 526 -22.27 31.35 -12.87
C GLY A 526 -21.57 30.39 -13.82
N GLU A 527 -22.29 29.39 -14.35
CA GLU A 527 -21.76 28.41 -15.29
C GLU A 527 -21.29 29.05 -16.61
N VAL A 528 -21.99 30.07 -17.11
CA VAL A 528 -21.57 30.81 -18.30
C VAL A 528 -20.27 31.56 -18.04
N ALA A 529 -20.12 32.22 -16.89
CA ALA A 529 -18.89 32.91 -16.54
C ALA A 529 -17.71 31.92 -16.44
N GLU A 530 -17.88 30.83 -15.69
CA GLU A 530 -16.86 29.78 -15.54
C GLU A 530 -16.46 29.18 -16.89
N ALA A 531 -17.42 28.94 -17.79
CA ALA A 531 -17.15 28.37 -19.12
C ALA A 531 -16.29 29.30 -20.00
N HIS A 532 -16.38 30.63 -19.81
CA HIS A 532 -15.53 31.62 -20.48
C HIS A 532 -14.19 31.87 -19.76
N GLY A 533 -13.95 31.23 -18.61
CA GLY A 533 -12.81 31.52 -17.75
C GLY A 533 -12.93 32.85 -17.01
N TRP A 534 -14.15 33.41 -16.95
CA TRP A 534 -14.46 34.64 -16.24
C TRP A 534 -14.91 34.34 -14.82
N THR A 535 -14.81 35.35 -13.95
CA THR A 535 -15.52 35.33 -12.67
C THR A 535 -16.74 36.23 -12.76
N VAL A 536 -17.82 35.85 -12.07
CA VAL A 536 -19.00 36.71 -11.87
C VAL A 536 -19.18 36.96 -10.38
N GLU A 537 -19.20 38.23 -10.00
CA GLU A 537 -19.39 38.64 -8.62
C GLU A 537 -20.63 39.52 -8.49
N LEU A 538 -21.41 39.28 -7.45
CA LEU A 538 -22.57 40.09 -7.11
C LEU A 538 -22.20 41.12 -6.06
N VAL A 539 -22.20 42.40 -6.46
CA VAL A 539 -21.93 43.55 -5.60
C VAL A 539 -23.14 44.47 -5.51
N ALA A 540 -23.08 45.46 -4.63
CA ALA A 540 -24.12 46.48 -4.55
C ALA A 540 -24.02 47.45 -5.73
N GLY A 541 -25.13 47.73 -6.39
CA GLY A 541 -25.17 48.71 -7.48
C GLY A 541 -25.01 50.15 -6.99
N GLU A 542 -24.38 50.99 -7.81
CA GLU A 542 -24.08 52.40 -7.47
C GLU A 542 -25.34 53.27 -7.36
N ARG A 543 -26.45 52.83 -7.96
CA ARG A 543 -27.75 53.51 -7.95
C ARG A 543 -28.79 52.81 -7.05
N GLY A 544 -28.38 51.79 -6.30
CA GLY A 544 -29.27 50.79 -5.72
C GLY A 544 -29.16 49.46 -6.49
N GLY A 545 -29.92 48.44 -6.09
CA GLY A 545 -30.02 47.18 -6.85
C GLY A 545 -28.84 46.22 -6.77
N ALA A 546 -28.92 45.18 -7.61
CA ALA A 546 -27.86 44.20 -7.77
C ALA A 546 -26.94 44.61 -8.93
N ARG A 547 -25.62 44.44 -8.76
CA ARG A 547 -24.63 44.61 -9.82
C ARG A 547 -23.84 43.32 -9.96
N PHE A 548 -23.92 42.72 -11.14
CA PHE A 548 -23.14 41.55 -11.54
C PHE A 548 -21.93 42.03 -12.32
N GLU A 549 -20.73 41.81 -11.79
CA GLU A 549 -19.46 42.15 -12.43
C GLU A 549 -18.83 40.90 -13.03
N PHE A 550 -18.63 40.88 -14.35
CA PHE A 550 -17.90 39.84 -15.05
C PHE A 550 -16.46 40.30 -15.25
N ARG A 551 -15.48 39.51 -14.79
CA ARG A 551 -14.04 39.86 -14.81
C ARG A 551 -13.19 38.81 -15.54
N GLY A 552 -12.01 39.22 -16.00
CA GLY A 552 -11.13 38.40 -16.83
C GLY A 552 -11.57 38.30 -18.29
N VAL A 553 -12.25 39.34 -18.80
CA VAL A 553 -12.85 39.34 -20.14
C VAL A 553 -11.88 39.89 -21.18
N ASP A 554 -11.64 39.12 -22.25
CA ASP A 554 -10.83 39.57 -23.39
C ASP A 554 -11.66 40.46 -24.34
N PHE A 555 -11.26 41.72 -24.49
CA PHE A 555 -11.87 42.69 -25.42
C PHE A 555 -11.12 42.71 -26.76
N ASP A 556 -11.83 42.51 -27.88
CA ASP A 556 -11.23 42.59 -29.20
C ASP A 556 -11.13 44.06 -29.63
N SER A 557 -9.91 44.53 -29.82
CA SER A 557 -9.64 45.92 -30.19
C SER A 557 -10.00 46.12 -31.65
N ALA A 558 -11.12 46.77 -31.93
CA ALA A 558 -11.51 47.17 -33.29
C ALA A 558 -10.57 48.25 -33.84
N ASP A 559 -9.32 47.88 -34.20
CA ASP A 559 -8.44 48.72 -35.00
C ASP A 559 -7.40 47.87 -35.74
N GLY A 560 -7.80 47.39 -36.92
CA GLY A 560 -6.98 46.52 -37.77
C GLY A 560 -7.31 46.63 -39.26
N SER A 561 -7.59 47.84 -39.76
CA SER A 561 -7.63 48.10 -41.20
C SER A 561 -6.79 49.32 -41.56
N GLY A 562 -5.65 49.08 -42.23
CA GLY A 562 -4.73 50.14 -42.67
C GLY A 562 -3.48 49.63 -43.39
N GLU A 563 -3.66 49.36 -44.69
CA GLU A 563 -2.69 49.28 -45.82
C GLU A 563 -1.54 48.26 -45.88
#